data_AF-A0A7K2XPA6-F1
#
_entry.id   AF-A0A7K2XPA6-F1
#
_cell.length_a   1.000
_cell.length_b   1.000
_cell.length_c   1.000
_cell.angle_alpha   90.00
_cell.angle_beta   90.00
_cell.angle_gamma   90.00
#
_symmetry.space_group_name_H-M   'P 1'
#
loop_
_entity.id
_entity.type
_entity.pdbx_description
1 polymer ?
#
loop_
_entity_poly.entity_id
_entity_poly.type
_entity_poly.pdbx_seq_one_letter_code
_entity_poly.pdbx_strand_id
1 'polypeptide(L)'
;SGALGLPARTVGCMVLLDLTVHVWDLARATGRTFAPDPAVVAGLAGEVEGMAPMARKTGVFGDAVDLPGDATAFERLLATTGRDPRAW
;
A
#
# COMPACT_ATOMS: atom_id res chain seq x y z
N SER A 1 -11.68 -13.66 -16.20
CA SER A 1 -12.18 -12.55 -15.36
C SER A 1 -12.46 -13.10 -13.98
N GLY A 2 -12.08 -12.40 -12.92
CA GLY A 2 -12.50 -12.75 -11.55
C GLY A 2 -13.96 -12.35 -11.31
N ALA A 3 -14.54 -12.78 -10.17
CA ALA A 3 -15.91 -12.45 -9.78
C ALA A 3 -16.21 -10.93 -9.71
N LEU A 4 -15.16 -10.10 -9.61
CA LEU A 4 -15.21 -8.64 -9.59
C LEU A 4 -15.26 -7.98 -10.99
N GLY A 5 -15.19 -8.75 -12.07
CA GLY A 5 -15.10 -8.20 -13.44
C GLY A 5 -13.75 -7.54 -13.76
N LEU A 6 -12.79 -7.60 -12.85
CA LEU A 6 -11.44 -7.04 -13.00
C LEU A 6 -10.45 -8.03 -13.64
N PRO A 7 -9.37 -7.53 -14.27
CA PRO A 7 -8.24 -8.36 -14.67
C PRO A 7 -7.66 -9.12 -13.48
N ALA A 8 -7.24 -10.37 -13.69
CA ALA A 8 -6.68 -11.20 -12.61
C ALA A 8 -5.45 -10.56 -11.96
N ARG A 9 -4.63 -9.85 -12.74
CA ARG A 9 -3.49 -9.08 -12.25
C ARG A 9 -3.91 -8.03 -11.22
N THR A 10 -4.94 -7.26 -11.52
CA THR A 10 -5.46 -6.22 -10.61
C THR A 10 -5.95 -6.82 -9.30
N VAL A 11 -6.67 -7.95 -9.35
CA VAL A 11 -7.11 -8.67 -8.15
C VAL A 11 -5.91 -9.18 -7.34
N GLY A 12 -4.89 -9.71 -8.01
CA GLY A 12 -3.64 -10.12 -7.37
C GLY A 12 -2.91 -8.96 -6.68
N CYS A 13 -2.84 -7.80 -7.33
CA CYS A 13 -2.27 -6.59 -6.75
C CYS A 13 -3.05 -6.10 -5.54
N MET A 14 -4.39 -6.15 -5.56
CA MET A 14 -5.22 -5.82 -4.40
C MET A 14 -4.90 -6.72 -3.20
N VAL A 15 -4.88 -8.04 -3.39
CA VAL A 15 -4.58 -8.98 -2.31
C VAL A 15 -3.15 -8.83 -1.79
N LEU A 16 -2.18 -8.64 -2.70
CA LEU A 16 -0.80 -8.44 -2.31
C LEU A 16 -0.59 -7.13 -1.54
N LEU A 17 -1.29 -6.06 -1.95
CA LEU A 17 -1.31 -4.79 -1.23
C LEU A 17 -1.89 -4.99 0.17
N ASP A 18 -3.08 -5.57 0.28
CA ASP A 18 -3.78 -5.79 1.55
C ASP A 18 -2.89 -6.53 2.55
N LEU A 19 -2.29 -7.65 2.12
CA LEU A 19 -1.37 -8.41 2.97
C LEU A 19 -0.15 -7.57 3.37
N THR A 20 0.42 -6.79 2.45
CA THR A 20 1.62 -5.99 2.74
C THR A 20 1.31 -4.87 3.74
N VAL A 21 0.22 -4.12 3.55
CA VAL A 21 -0.11 -2.97 4.42
C VAL A 21 -0.69 -3.41 5.75
N HIS A 22 -1.50 -4.47 5.79
CA HIS A 22 -2.10 -4.91 7.05
C HIS A 22 -1.15 -5.71 7.92
N VAL A 23 -0.19 -6.45 7.34
CA VAL A 23 0.90 -7.02 8.14
C VAL A 23 1.77 -5.91 8.73
N TRP A 24 2.00 -4.82 8.00
CA TRP A 24 2.67 -3.63 8.54
C TRP A 24 1.88 -2.97 9.67
N ASP A 25 0.56 -2.79 9.50
CA ASP A 25 -0.33 -2.25 10.53
C ASP A 25 -0.22 -3.09 11.81
N LEU A 26 -0.30 -4.43 11.67
CA LEU A 26 -0.19 -5.38 12.78
C LEU A 26 1.20 -5.34 13.45
N ALA A 27 2.27 -5.27 12.65
CA ALA A 27 3.62 -5.17 13.18
C ALA A 27 3.77 -3.92 14.03
N ARG A 28 3.34 -2.75 13.53
CA ARG A 28 3.35 -1.49 14.28
C ARG A 28 2.51 -1.55 15.55
N ALA A 29 1.28 -2.04 15.45
CA ALA A 29 0.37 -2.15 16.60
C ALA A 29 0.93 -3.05 17.72
N THR A 30 1.86 -3.94 17.39
CA THR A 30 2.47 -4.87 18.34
C THR A 30 3.95 -4.57 18.64
N GLY A 31 4.45 -3.39 18.26
CA GLY A 31 5.83 -2.96 18.50
C GLY A 31 6.89 -3.77 17.73
N ARG A 32 6.49 -4.44 16.65
CA ARG A 32 7.37 -5.23 15.79
C ARG A 32 7.72 -4.45 14.52
N THR A 33 8.83 -4.84 13.91
CA THR A 33 9.21 -4.36 12.58
C THR A 33 8.68 -5.29 11.50
N PHE A 34 8.34 -4.72 10.35
CA PHE A 34 8.00 -5.46 9.15
C PHE A 34 8.69 -4.78 7.96
N ALA A 35 9.45 -5.58 7.21
CA ALA A 35 10.10 -5.18 5.98
C ALA A 35 9.68 -6.17 4.89
N PRO A 36 8.84 -5.75 3.92
CA PRO A 36 8.49 -6.61 2.79
C PRO A 36 9.68 -6.80 1.85
N ASP A 37 9.64 -7.87 1.06
CA ASP A 37 10.61 -8.08 -0.01
C ASP A 37 10.57 -6.89 -1.00
N PRO A 38 11.72 -6.30 -1.39
CA PRO A 38 11.76 -5.22 -2.36
C PRO A 38 11.02 -5.51 -3.68
N ALA A 39 10.99 -6.77 -4.12
CA ALA A 39 10.25 -7.17 -5.32
C ALA A 39 8.74 -7.02 -5.17
N VAL A 40 8.19 -7.21 -3.96
CA VAL A 40 6.78 -6.97 -3.66
C VAL A 40 6.47 -5.47 -3.76
N VAL A 41 7.31 -4.62 -3.16
CA VAL A 41 7.14 -3.16 -3.21
C VAL A 41 7.22 -2.65 -4.65
N ALA A 42 8.20 -3.11 -5.42
CA ALA A 42 8.36 -2.78 -6.82
C ALA A 42 7.16 -3.25 -7.68
N GLY A 43 6.62 -4.43 -7.38
CA GLY A 43 5.44 -4.97 -8.06
C GLY A 43 4.14 -4.22 -7.76
N LEU A 44 4.06 -3.57 -6.60
CA LEU A 44 2.88 -2.82 -6.17
C LEU A 44 2.89 -1.34 -6.62
N ALA A 45 4.06 -0.70 -6.66
CA ALA A 45 4.17 0.76 -6.81
C ALA A 45 3.27 1.37 -7.90
N GLY A 46 3.42 0.93 -9.15
CA GLY A 46 2.67 1.50 -10.28
C GLY A 46 1.16 1.21 -10.25
N GLU A 47 0.77 0.01 -9.80
CA GLU A 47 -0.65 -0.38 -9.72
C GLU A 47 -1.36 0.39 -8.59
N VAL A 48 -0.69 0.58 -7.45
CA VAL A 48 -1.23 1.33 -6.31
C VAL A 48 -1.37 2.81 -6.64
N GLU A 49 -0.40 3.42 -7.31
CA GLU A 49 -0.53 4.79 -7.81
C GLU A 49 -1.70 4.95 -8.79
N GLY A 50 -1.86 4.00 -9.72
CA GLY A 50 -2.97 4.00 -10.67
C GLY A 50 -4.34 3.82 -10.01
N MET A 51 -4.41 3.02 -8.95
CA MET A 51 -5.64 2.79 -8.19
C MET A 51 -5.99 3.92 -7.20
N ALA A 52 -4.99 4.68 -6.73
CA ALA A 52 -5.14 5.65 -5.65
C ALA A 52 -6.28 6.68 -5.84
N PRO A 53 -6.52 7.28 -7.04
CA PRO A 53 -7.58 8.26 -7.20
C PRO A 53 -8.98 7.68 -6.91
N MET A 54 -9.27 6.48 -7.43
CA MET A 54 -10.55 5.81 -7.22
C MET A 54 -10.64 5.22 -5.81
N ALA A 55 -9.55 4.65 -5.29
CA ALA A 55 -9.49 4.13 -3.92
C ALA A 55 -9.75 5.24 -2.89
N ARG A 56 -9.21 6.44 -3.08
CA ARG A 56 -9.49 7.59 -2.21
C ARG A 56 -10.92 8.09 -2.34
N LYS A 57 -11.44 8.21 -3.56
CA LYS A 57 -12.85 8.59 -3.80
C LYS A 57 -13.85 7.65 -3.13
N THR A 58 -13.49 6.36 -3.02
CA THR A 58 -14.33 5.32 -2.41
C THR A 58 -14.03 5.07 -0.93
N GLY A 59 -13.06 5.80 -0.34
CA GLY A 59 -12.70 5.67 1.07
C GLY A 59 -11.86 4.44 1.42
N VAL A 60 -11.36 3.71 0.42
CA VAL A 60 -10.44 2.58 0.62
C VAL A 60 -9.05 3.07 1.05
N PHE A 61 -8.58 4.17 0.45
CA PHE A 61 -7.35 4.86 0.87
C PHE A 61 -7.69 6.16 1.57
N GLY A 62 -6.85 6.54 2.55
CA GLY A 62 -6.87 7.87 3.13
C GLY A 62 -6.24 8.93 2.23
N ASP A 63 -6.15 10.15 2.76
CA ASP A 63 -5.35 11.22 2.16
C ASP A 63 -3.87 10.82 2.14
N ALA A 64 -3.19 11.09 1.03
CA ALA A 64 -1.78 10.76 0.93
C ALA A 64 -0.96 11.58 1.94
N VAL A 65 0.08 10.94 2.49
CA VAL A 65 0.99 11.60 3.44
C VAL A 65 2.20 12.13 2.69
N ASP A 66 2.54 13.40 2.91
CA ASP A 66 3.76 13.97 2.37
C ASP A 66 4.98 13.43 3.13
N LEU A 67 5.93 12.87 2.39
CA LEU A 67 7.16 12.34 2.95
C LEU A 67 8.39 13.07 2.40
N PRO A 68 9.46 13.20 3.20
CA PRO A 68 10.73 13.75 2.73
C PRO A 68 11.33 12.97 1.54
N GLY A 69 12.26 13.61 0.84
CA GLY A 69 12.91 13.04 -0.34
C GLY A 69 13.70 11.75 -0.09
N ASP A 70 14.07 11.48 1.16
CA ASP A 70 14.79 10.27 1.58
C ASP A 70 13.88 9.06 1.85
N ALA A 71 12.55 9.21 1.68
CA ALA A 71 11.62 8.13 1.93
C ALA A 71 11.88 6.91 1.05
N THR A 72 11.94 5.75 1.69
CA THR A 72 12.08 4.44 1.05
C THR A 72 10.88 4.16 0.16
N ALA A 73 11.03 3.23 -0.79
CA ALA A 73 9.92 2.82 -1.66
C ALA A 73 8.72 2.30 -0.86
N PHE A 74 8.97 1.60 0.26
CA PHE A 74 7.89 1.09 1.09
C PHE A 74 7.18 2.19 1.89
N GLU A 75 7.93 3.16 2.42
CA GLU A 75 7.33 4.33 3.07
C GLU A 75 6.42 5.10 2.11
N ARG A 76 6.85 5.29 0.86
CA ARG A 76 6.04 5.94 -0.19
C ARG A 76 4.77 5.14 -0.49
N LEU A 77 4.88 3.83 -0.63
CA LEU A 77 3.72 2.94 -0.83
C LEU A 77 2.68 3.12 0.29
N LEU A 78 3.13 3.10 1.54
CA LEU A 78 2.28 3.31 2.72
C LEU A 78 1.62 4.70 2.68
N ALA A 79 2.40 5.73 2.40
CA ALA A 79 1.94 7.10 2.28
C ALA A 79 0.88 7.27 1.18
N THR A 80 1.01 6.59 0.04
CA THR A 80 -0.01 6.59 -1.03
C THR A 80 -1.36 6.05 -0.54
N THR A 81 -1.35 5.06 0.36
CA THR A 81 -2.58 4.51 0.98
C THR A 81 -3.16 5.37 2.10
N GLY A 82 -2.45 6.43 2.49
CA GLY A 82 -2.79 7.34 3.59
C GLY A 82 -2.32 6.90 4.97
N ARG A 83 -1.36 5.96 5.02
CA ARG A 83 -0.66 5.59 6.26
C ARG A 83 0.56 6.48 6.44
N ASP A 84 0.80 6.94 7.66
CA ASP A 84 2.01 7.67 8.01
C ASP A 84 3.05 6.73 8.64
N PRO A 85 4.15 6.40 7.92
CA PRO A 85 5.17 5.53 8.47
C PRO A 85 6.09 6.19 9.50
N ARG A 86 6.08 7.52 9.61
CA ARG A 86 6.95 8.30 10.50
C ARG A 86 6.20 8.94 11.67
N ALA A 87 4.87 8.78 11.74
CA ALA A 87 4.08 9.10 12.93
C ALA A 87 4.44 8.20 14.12
N TRP A 88 4.30 8.75 15.33
CA TRP A 88 4.58 8.09 16.61
C TRP A 88 3.28 7.68 17.31
#